data_AF-Q2KKQ2-F1
#
_entry.id   AF-Q2KKQ2-F1
#
_cell.length_a   1.000
_cell.length_b   1.000
_cell.length_c   1.000
_cell.angle_alpha   90.00
_cell.angle_beta   90.00
_cell.angle_gamma   90.00
#
_symmetry.space_group_name_H-M   'P 1'
#
loop_
_entity.id
_entity.type
_entity.pdbx_description
1 polymer ?
#
loop_
_entity_poly.entity_id
_entity_poly.type
_entity_poly.pdbx_seq_one_letter_code
_entity_poly.pdbx_strand_id
1 'polypeptide(L)'
;THYSLCNPRIYIESGGCAIPLSPFIAPSTSDIAQFSKTPNTARGSVGVFTYDLLMKDTEEHTEKIAVMFSVPYDFNLFLNW
;
A
#
# COMPACT_ATOMS: atom_id res chain seq x y z
N THR A 1 16.48 -0.43 -11.88
CA THR A 1 15.87 -0.86 -10.60
C THR A 1 16.14 -2.35 -10.42
N HIS A 2 16.95 -2.73 -9.43
CA HIS A 2 17.39 -4.12 -9.20
C HIS A 2 16.60 -4.84 -8.08
N TYR A 3 15.52 -4.22 -7.60
CA TYR A 3 14.76 -4.72 -6.45
C TYR A 3 13.40 -5.26 -6.88
N SER A 4 13.05 -6.42 -6.31
CA SER A 4 11.68 -6.94 -6.32
C SER A 4 10.99 -6.52 -5.01
N LEU A 5 9.69 -6.29 -5.06
CA LEU A 5 8.88 -6.02 -3.87
C LEU A 5 8.28 -7.33 -3.38
N CYS A 6 8.47 -7.68 -2.11
CA CYS A 6 7.93 -8.91 -1.53
C CYS A 6 7.44 -8.71 -0.09
N ASN A 7 6.81 -9.74 0.49
CA ASN A 7 6.32 -9.75 1.86
C ASN A 7 5.44 -8.52 2.22
N PRO A 8 4.35 -8.26 1.47
CA PRO A 8 3.50 -7.11 1.75
C PRO A 8 2.93 -7.16 3.16
N ARG A 9 2.91 -6.01 3.84
CA ARG A 9 2.20 -5.80 5.11
C ARG A 9 1.29 -4.59 4.96
N ILE A 10 0.13 -4.65 5.61
CA ILE A 10 -0.89 -3.60 5.53
C ILE A 10 -1.34 -3.25 6.93
N TYR A 11 -1.48 -1.96 7.19
CA TYR A 11 -2.23 -1.41 8.31
C TYR A 11 -3.31 -0.46 7.76
N ILE A 12 -4.58 -0.74 8.09
CA ILE A 12 -5.72 0.09 7.70
C ILE A 12 -6.26 0.76 8.94
N GLU A 13 -6.17 2.09 9.00
CA GLU A 13 -6.77 2.90 10.05
C GLU A 13 -8.26 3.14 9.77
N SER A 14 -8.62 3.36 8.50
CA SER A 14 -10.00 3.58 8.07
C SER A 14 -10.25 2.98 6.70
N GLY A 15 -11.43 2.40 6.49
CA GLY A 15 -11.79 1.76 5.24
C GLY A 15 -11.46 0.27 5.22
N GLY A 16 -11.08 -0.25 4.07
CA GLY A 16 -10.73 -1.66 3.86
C GLY A 16 -9.96 -1.87 2.56
N CYS A 17 -9.41 -3.08 2.42
CA CYS A 17 -8.70 -3.51 1.23
C CYS A 17 -9.64 -4.33 0.35
N ALA A 18 -9.96 -3.81 -0.84
CA ALA A 18 -10.85 -4.46 -1.81
C ALA A 18 -10.07 -5.37 -2.77
N ILE A 19 -8.87 -4.95 -3.18
CA ILE A 19 -7.92 -5.76 -3.95
C ILE A 19 -6.63 -5.82 -3.13
N PRO A 20 -6.20 -7.01 -2.68
CA PRO A 20 -5.03 -7.17 -1.84
C PRO A 20 -3.75 -6.77 -2.56
N LEU A 21 -2.72 -6.45 -1.78
CA LEU A 21 -1.37 -6.28 -2.30
C LEU A 21 -0.86 -7.58 -2.90
N SER A 22 -0.24 -7.46 -4.07
CA SER A 22 0.46 -8.58 -4.70
C SER A 22 1.56 -9.11 -3.78
N PRO A 23 1.69 -10.44 -3.59
CA PRO A 23 2.73 -11.00 -2.72
C PRO A 23 4.14 -10.77 -3.24
N PHE A 24 4.30 -10.56 -4.56
CA PHE A 24 5.59 -10.35 -5.22
C PHE A 24 5.44 -9.48 -6.47
N ILE A 25 6.28 -8.46 -6.62
CA ILE A 25 6.34 -7.60 -7.81
C ILE A 25 7.78 -7.60 -8.34
N ALA A 26 7.95 -8.05 -9.58
CA ALA A 26 9.26 -8.14 -10.22
C ALA A 26 9.80 -6.75 -10.61
N PRO A 27 11.14 -6.60 -10.76
CA PRO A 27 11.72 -5.33 -11.18
C PRO A 27 11.13 -4.88 -12.52
N SER A 28 10.82 -3.59 -12.63
CA SER A 28 10.24 -2.97 -13.83
C SER A 28 8.86 -3.49 -14.24
N THR A 29 8.15 -4.18 -13.33
CA THR A 29 6.73 -4.51 -13.48
C THR A 29 5.90 -3.70 -12.49
N SER A 30 4.59 -3.65 -12.71
CA SER A 30 3.62 -3.01 -11.82
C SER A 30 2.49 -3.97 -11.50
N ASP A 31 1.90 -3.81 -10.32
CA ASP A 31 0.67 -4.49 -9.93
C ASP A 31 -0.33 -3.47 -9.32
N ILE A 32 -1.56 -3.90 -9.10
CA ILE A 32 -2.66 -3.07 -8.63
C ILE A 32 -3.12 -3.54 -7.25
N ALA A 33 -3.33 -2.58 -6.35
CA ALA A 33 -4.07 -2.79 -5.11
C ALA A 33 -5.13 -1.69 -4.96
N GLN A 34 -6.23 -2.01 -4.29
CA GLN A 34 -7.36 -1.10 -4.15
C GLN A 34 -7.81 -1.03 -2.71
N PHE A 35 -7.91 0.19 -2.21
CA PHE A 35 -8.40 0.51 -0.87
C PHE A 35 -9.66 1.37 -1.00
N SER A 36 -10.68 1.06 -0.22
CA SER A 36 -11.97 1.72 -0.28
C SER A 36 -12.47 2.08 1.11
N LYS A 37 -13.32 3.11 1.19
CA LYS A 37 -13.98 3.45 2.45
C LYS A 37 -14.93 2.34 2.89
N THR A 38 -15.19 2.26 4.20
CA THR A 38 -16.23 1.39 4.73
C THR A 38 -17.60 1.87 4.22
N PRO A 39 -18.42 1.00 3.61
CA PRO A 39 -19.75 1.39 3.12
C PRO A 39 -20.63 1.99 4.21
N ASN A 40 -21.52 2.93 3.85
CA ASN A 40 -22.53 3.50 4.76
C ASN A 40 -21.98 4.17 6.03
N THR A 41 -20.75 4.70 5.98
CA THR A 41 -20.13 5.45 7.10
C THR A 41 -19.62 6.82 6.63
N ALA A 42 -19.53 7.79 7.53
CA ALA A 42 -18.88 9.09 7.27
C ALA A 42 -17.35 9.03 7.50
N ARG A 43 -16.71 7.95 7.01
CA ARG A 43 -15.26 7.72 7.11
C ARG A 43 -14.58 7.60 5.75
N GLY A 44 -13.33 8.03 5.68
CA GLY A 44 -12.48 7.94 4.49
C GLY A 44 -11.79 6.58 4.34
N SER A 45 -10.74 6.55 3.52
CA SER A 45 -9.83 5.41 3.35
C SER A 45 -8.42 5.85 3.74
N VAL A 46 -7.88 5.30 4.83
CA VAL A 46 -6.59 5.70 5.40
C VAL A 46 -5.81 4.45 5.77
N GLY A 47 -4.57 4.36 5.32
CA GLY A 47 -3.72 3.23 5.63
C GLY A 47 -2.28 3.43 5.21
N VAL A 48 -1.46 2.48 5.61
CA VAL A 48 -0.08 2.35 5.17
C VAL A 48 0.15 0.90 4.76
N PHE A 49 0.92 0.71 3.70
CA PHE A 49 1.42 -0.61 3.36
C PHE A 49 2.92 -0.58 3.13
N THR A 50 3.55 -1.74 3.30
CA THR A 50 4.98 -1.90 3.12
C THR A 50 5.31 -3.08 2.25
N TYR A 51 6.45 -3.02 1.59
CA TYR A 51 7.11 -4.15 0.95
C TYR A 51 8.57 -4.22 1.37
N ASP A 52 9.10 -5.43 1.43
CA ASP A 52 10.53 -5.67 1.55
C ASP A 52 11.17 -5.53 0.17
N LEU A 53 12.30 -4.85 0.11
CA LEU A 53 13.13 -4.74 -1.09
C LEU A 53 14.07 -5.95 -1.15
N LEU A 54 13.82 -6.84 -2.10
CA LEU A 54 14.66 -8.01 -2.37
C LEU A 54 15.61 -7.69 -3.53
N MET A 55 16.92 -7.64 -3.26
CA MET A 55 17.91 -7.40 -4.31
C MET A 55 18.07 -8.64 -5.17
N LYS A 56 17.89 -8.51 -6.49
CA LYS A 56 17.89 -9.65 -7.42
C LYS A 56 19.23 -10.41 -7.45
N ASP A 57 20.34 -9.71 -7.24
CA ASP A 57 21.67 -10.27 -7.44
C ASP A 57 22.22 -11.00 -6.21
N THR A 58 21.79 -10.61 -5.00
CA THR A 58 22.24 -11.21 -3.72
C THR A 58 21.15 -11.97 -2.98
N GLU A 59 19.89 -11.86 -3.41
CA GLU A 59 18.70 -12.35 -2.68
C GLU A 59 18.58 -11.82 -1.24
N GLU A 60 19.25 -10.70 -0.94
CA GLU A 60 19.19 -10.07 0.38
C GLU A 60 17.97 -9.14 0.51
N HIS A 61 17.33 -9.21 1.68
CA HIS A 61 16.30 -8.27 2.10
C HIS A 61 16.95 -7.12 2.85
N THR A 62 17.37 -6.09 2.14
CA THR A 62 18.17 -5.01 2.72
C THR A 62 17.32 -3.90 3.33
N GLU A 63 16.14 -3.64 2.77
CA GLU A 63 15.36 -2.43 3.05
C GLU A 63 13.85 -2.68 2.95
N LYS A 64 13.04 -1.69 3.38
CA LYS A 64 11.59 -1.69 3.23
C LYS A 64 11.12 -0.37 2.60
N ILE A 65 10.18 -0.47 1.67
CA ILE A 65 9.38 0.67 1.21
C ILE A 65 8.08 0.71 2.01
N ALA A 66 7.66 1.91 2.40
CA ALA A 66 6.36 2.17 2.98
C ALA A 66 5.61 3.21 2.13
N VAL A 67 4.34 2.94 1.85
CA VAL A 67 3.45 3.84 1.10
C VAL A 67 2.24 4.11 1.99
N MET A 68 2.04 5.39 2.32
CA MET A 68 0.88 5.86 3.05
C MET A 68 -0.13 6.45 2.06
N PHE A 69 -1.41 6.28 2.35
CA PHE A 69 -2.49 7.01 1.70
C PHE A 69 -3.50 7.47 2.75
N SER A 70 -4.05 8.66 2.57
CA SER A 70 -5.12 9.21 3.38
C SER A 70 -6.10 9.98 2.52
N VAL A 71 -7.25 9.36 2.26
CA VAL A 71 -8.35 9.95 1.49
C VAL A 71 -9.52 10.22 2.44
N PRO A 72 -9.78 11.49 2.81
CA PRO A 72 -10.84 11.82 3.77
C PRO A 72 -12.24 11.62 3.17
N TYR A 73 -13.24 11.54 4.05
CA TYR A 73 -14.64 11.61 3.64
C TYR A 73 -15.09 13.06 3.42
N ASP A 74 -14.71 13.95 4.33
CA ASP A 74 -15.11 15.36 4.30
C ASP A 74 -13.98 16.25 3.77
N PHE A 75 -14.11 16.63 2.51
CA PHE A 75 -13.16 17.52 1.82
C PHE A 75 -13.34 19.00 2.17
N ASN A 76 -14.36 19.38 2.94
CA ASN A 76 -14.46 20.75 3.44
C ASN A 76 -13.44 21.00 4.58
N LEU A 77 -13.03 19.94 5.27
CA LEU A 77 -12.14 20.02 6.43
C LEU A 77 -10.74 19.45 6.15
N PHE A 78 -10.62 18.46 5.26
CA PHE A 78 -9.39 17.71 5.03
C PHE A 78 -9.05 17.56 3.53
N LEU A 79 -7.79 17.28 3.23
CA LEU A 79 -7.29 17.01 1.88
C LEU A 79 -6.65 15.62 1.81
N ASN A 80 -6.41 15.16 0.58
CA ASN A 80 -5.66 13.92 0.35
C ASN A 80 -4.19 14.08 0.77
N TRP A 81 -3.64 12.99 1.29
CA TRP A 81 -2.21 12.81 1.53
C TRP A 81 -1.75 11.44 1.05
#